data_AF-A0A916AAC2-F1
#
_entry.id   AF-A0A916AAC2-F1
#
_cell.length_a   1.000
_cell.length_b   1.000
_cell.length_c   1.000
_cell.angle_alpha   90.00
_cell.angle_beta   90.00
_cell.angle_gamma   90.00
#
_symmetry.space_group_name_H-M   'P 1'
#
loop_
_entity.id
_entity.type
_entity.pdbx_description
1 polymer ?
#
loop_
_entity_poly.entity_id
_entity_poly.type
_entity_poly.pdbx_seq_one_letter_code
_entity_poly.pdbx_strand_id
1 'polypeptide(L)'
;MTSLHDTAPPWVAFPDMQAGALAQYTKQGATEAWFDQVWRPFWASLSAEQRQRYLELHRASPEWIAAIESVCHGGAALDLEEDARESEAHLREWRAGRGSARPSWFDRLFRRR
;
A
#
# COMPACT_ATOMS: atom_id res chain seq x y z
N MET A 1 -9.32 10.71 15.24
CA MET A 1 -8.87 11.90 14.50
C MET A 1 -7.40 12.05 14.78
N THR A 2 -6.52 11.66 13.85
CA THR A 2 -5.07 11.78 14.01
C THR A 2 -4.68 13.25 13.86
N SER A 3 -3.94 13.81 14.81
CA SER A 3 -3.47 15.20 14.76
C SER A 3 -2.23 15.32 13.85
N LEU A 4 -2.12 16.41 13.08
CA LEU A 4 -1.00 16.64 12.16
C LEU A 4 0.38 16.81 12.84
N HIS A 5 0.42 16.93 14.17
CA HIS A 5 1.66 17.09 14.95
C HIS A 5 2.06 15.82 15.71
N ASP A 6 1.30 14.74 15.54
CA ASP A 6 1.49 13.52 16.33
C ASP A 6 2.79 12.79 15.99
N THR A 7 3.29 12.97 14.76
CA THR A 7 4.51 12.33 14.28
C THR A 7 5.45 13.34 13.61
N ALA A 8 6.71 13.35 14.05
CA ALA A 8 7.76 14.17 13.45
C ALA A 8 8.12 13.67 12.04
N PRO A 9 8.42 14.57 11.09
CA PRO A 9 8.81 14.15 9.76
C PRO A 9 10.20 13.48 9.78
N PRO A 10 10.55 12.68 8.76
CA PRO A 10 11.80 11.93 8.73
C PRO A 10 13.06 12.78 8.93
N TRP A 11 13.11 13.99 8.34
CA TRP A 11 14.24 14.92 8.49
C TRP A 11 14.33 15.60 9.86
N VAL A 12 13.28 15.53 10.67
CA VAL A 12 13.30 16.01 12.06
C VAL A 12 13.67 14.86 13.00
N ALA A 13 13.12 13.66 12.79
CA ALA A 13 13.45 12.47 13.57
C ALA A 13 14.91 12.01 13.35
N PHE A 14 15.43 12.22 12.14
CA PHE A 14 16.78 11.83 11.74
C PHE A 14 17.47 12.98 10.99
N PRO A 15 18.06 13.95 11.72
CA PRO A 15 18.62 15.16 11.11
C PRO A 15 19.82 14.92 10.19
N ASP A 16 20.56 13.83 10.40
CA ASP A 16 21.68 13.44 9.54
C ASP A 16 21.25 12.72 8.25
N MET A 17 19.95 12.42 8.11
CA MET A 17 19.41 11.75 6.94
C MET A 17 19.26 12.74 5.78
N GLN A 18 19.73 12.34 4.61
CA GLN A 18 19.52 13.07 3.37
C GLN A 18 18.31 12.50 2.61
N ALA A 19 17.54 13.37 1.95
CA ALA A 19 16.34 12.98 1.21
C ALA A 19 16.61 11.88 0.18
N GLY A 20 17.71 11.97 -0.57
CA GLY A 20 18.09 10.96 -1.58
C GLY A 20 18.45 9.59 -1.00
N ALA A 21 18.75 9.50 0.30
CA ALA A 21 19.06 8.25 0.97
C ALA A 21 17.82 7.61 1.64
N LEU A 22 16.67 8.28 1.63
CA LEU A 22 15.46 7.84 2.36
C LEU A 22 15.14 6.36 2.15
N ALA A 23 15.12 5.90 0.89
CA ALA A 23 14.81 4.53 0.52
C ALA A 23 15.81 3.48 1.05
N GLN A 24 17.06 3.87 1.35
CA GLN A 24 18.06 2.99 1.97
C GLN A 24 17.84 2.93 3.48
N TYR A 25 17.54 4.07 4.09
CA TYR A 25 17.28 4.19 5.53
C TYR A 25 16.00 3.47 5.96
N THR A 26 15.00 3.33 5.08
CA THR A 26 13.79 2.55 5.37
C THR A 26 13.99 1.02 5.29
N LYS A 27 15.22 0.52 5.16
CA LYS A 27 15.50 -0.93 4.96
C LYS A 27 16.48 -1.52 5.97
N GLN A 28 16.98 -0.71 6.92
CA GLN A 28 17.95 -1.18 7.90
C GLN A 28 17.76 -0.54 9.28
N GLY A 29 17.80 -1.39 10.30
CA GLY A 29 18.06 -1.01 11.69
C GLY A 29 16.93 -0.21 12.35
N ALA A 30 17.31 0.70 13.25
CA ALA A 30 16.35 1.49 14.03
C ALA A 30 15.47 2.41 13.15
N THR A 31 16.01 2.85 12.01
CA THR A 31 15.29 3.74 11.10
C THR A 31 14.18 3.03 10.36
N GLU A 32 14.42 1.79 9.90
CA GLU A 32 13.38 0.91 9.34
C GLU A 32 12.25 0.66 10.34
N ALA A 33 12.60 0.30 11.59
CA ALA A 33 11.60 0.04 12.63
C ALA A 33 10.71 1.26 12.91
N TRP A 34 11.29 2.46 13.00
CA TRP A 34 10.51 3.70 13.15
C TRP A 34 9.65 3.99 11.92
N PHE A 35 10.20 3.77 10.72
CA PHE A 35 9.45 4.00 9.48
C PHE A 35 8.22 3.09 9.38
N ASP A 36 8.37 1.81 9.69
CA ASP A 36 7.31 0.82 9.57
C ASP A 36 6.27 0.92 10.69
N GLN A 37 6.69 1.24 11.92
CA GLN A 37 5.80 1.22 13.07
C GLN A 37 5.15 2.57 13.35
N VAL A 38 5.79 3.67 12.96
CA VAL A 38 5.33 5.02 13.30
C VAL A 38 4.99 5.81 12.04
N TRP A 39 5.96 5.99 11.14
CA TRP A 39 5.82 6.92 10.03
C TRP A 39 4.81 6.47 8.96
N ARG A 40 4.93 5.24 8.47
CA ARG A 40 4.07 4.69 7.40
C ARG A 40 2.59 4.63 7.83
N PRO A 41 2.23 4.13 9.03
CA PRO A 41 0.84 4.14 9.49
C PRO A 41 0.29 5.56 9.62
N PHE A 42 1.07 6.49 10.17
CA PHE A 42 0.70 7.90 10.26
C PHE A 42 0.43 8.49 8.87
N TRP A 43 1.38 8.35 7.94
CA TRP A 43 1.29 8.90 6.58
C TRP A 43 0.11 8.31 5.79
N ALA A 44 -0.12 7.00 5.93
CA ALA A 44 -1.25 6.31 5.32
C ALA A 44 -2.61 6.80 5.86
N SER A 45 -2.68 7.17 7.15
CA SER A 45 -3.92 7.65 7.78
C SER A 45 -4.35 9.06 7.33
N LEU A 46 -3.47 9.83 6.68
CA LEU A 46 -3.75 11.19 6.23
C LEU A 46 -4.41 11.19 4.84
N SER A 47 -5.39 12.07 4.63
CA SER A 47 -5.93 12.41 3.30
C SER A 47 -4.90 13.16 2.44
N ALA A 48 -5.17 13.29 1.14
CA ALA A 48 -4.29 14.06 0.24
C ALA A 48 -4.10 15.51 0.72
N GLU A 49 -5.19 16.17 1.14
CA GLU A 49 -5.15 17.55 1.66
C GLU A 49 -4.39 17.63 2.99
N GLN A 50 -4.54 16.62 3.85
CA GLN A 50 -3.81 16.54 5.11
C GLN A 50 -2.32 16.31 4.90
N ARG A 51 -1.93 15.45 3.95
CA ARG A 51 -0.53 15.24 3.56
C ARG A 51 0.10 16.52 3.03
N GLN A 52 -0.61 17.24 2.15
CA GLN A 52 -0.12 18.52 1.63
C GLN A 52 0.07 19.55 2.76
N ARG A 53 -0.94 19.73 3.63
CA ARG A 53 -0.84 20.63 4.79
C ARG A 53 0.30 20.24 5.72
N TYR A 54 0.51 18.95 5.94
CA TYR A 54 1.61 18.45 6.75
C TYR A 54 2.98 18.85 6.16
N LEU A 55 3.17 18.65 4.85
CA LEU A 55 4.39 19.03 4.14
C LEU A 55 4.64 20.55 4.21
N GLU A 56 3.58 21.35 4.05
CA GLU A 56 3.64 22.82 4.17
C GLU A 56 4.00 23.27 5.60
N LEU A 57 3.35 22.71 6.62
CA LEU A 57 3.60 23.01 8.04
C LEU A 57 5.06 22.72 8.42
N HIS A 58 5.62 21.63 7.92
CA HIS A 58 6.98 21.21 8.20
C HIS A 58 8.02 21.78 7.22
N ARG A 59 7.60 22.68 6.31
CA ARG A 59 8.46 23.31 5.30
C ARG A 59 9.31 22.30 4.52
N ALA A 60 8.67 21.22 4.07
CA ALA A 60 9.34 20.18 3.30
C ALA A 60 10.01 20.77 2.05
N SER A 61 11.29 20.46 1.84
CA SER A 61 11.96 20.83 0.60
C SER A 61 11.44 19.97 -0.57
N PRO A 62 11.58 20.43 -1.83
CA PRO A 62 11.18 19.64 -3.00
C PRO A 62 11.81 18.25 -3.03
N GLU A 63 13.06 18.12 -2.56
CA GLU A 63 13.76 16.83 -2.48
C GLU A 63 13.07 15.87 -1.50
N TRP A 64 12.64 16.37 -0.34
CA TRP A 64 11.93 15.58 0.65
C TRP A 64 10.53 15.18 0.20
N ILE A 65 9.83 16.07 -0.50
CA ILE A 65 8.53 15.76 -1.11
C ILE A 65 8.70 14.62 -2.11
N ALA A 66 9.65 14.77 -3.05
CA ALA A 66 9.93 13.74 -4.07
C ALA A 66 10.39 12.41 -3.45
N ALA A 67 11.20 12.45 -2.39
CA ALA A 67 11.66 11.24 -1.70
C ALA A 67 10.51 10.52 -0.97
N ILE A 68 9.65 11.27 -0.26
CA ILE A 68 8.47 10.69 0.40
C ILE A 68 7.51 10.12 -0.64
N GLU A 69 7.26 10.84 -1.73
CA GLU A 69 6.47 10.32 -2.84
C GLU A 69 7.11 9.03 -3.37
N SER A 70 8.40 9.00 -3.68
CA SER A 70 9.05 7.78 -4.17
C SER A 70 8.89 6.57 -3.21
N VAL A 71 9.03 6.78 -1.90
CA VAL A 71 8.97 5.70 -0.89
C VAL A 71 7.52 5.30 -0.56
N CYS A 72 6.59 6.24 -0.56
CA CYS A 72 5.20 6.04 -0.13
C CYS A 72 4.23 5.84 -1.30
N HIS A 73 4.57 6.25 -2.52
CA HIS A 73 3.80 6.00 -3.75
C HIS A 73 3.78 4.50 -4.09
N GLY A 74 4.72 3.71 -3.56
CA GLY A 74 4.67 2.25 -3.57
C GLY A 74 3.62 1.63 -2.63
N GLY A 75 2.88 2.42 -1.84
CA GLY A 75 1.85 1.94 -0.91
C GLY A 75 0.50 2.66 -1.03
N ALA A 76 0.36 3.63 -1.92
CA ALA A 76 -0.91 4.35 -2.12
C ALA A 76 -1.92 3.58 -2.99
N ALA A 77 -1.49 2.48 -3.62
CA ALA A 77 -2.28 1.68 -4.55
C ALA A 77 -1.84 0.20 -4.56
N LEU A 78 -1.94 -0.50 -3.41
CA LEU A 78 -2.77 -1.69 -3.54
C LEU A 78 -4.16 -1.11 -3.58
N ASP A 79 -4.66 -0.92 -4.80
CA ASP A 79 -6.01 -0.48 -5.07
C ASP A 79 -6.95 -1.60 -4.60
N LEU A 80 -6.97 -1.84 -3.29
CA LEU A 80 -7.51 -3.05 -2.69
C LEU A 80 -9.01 -3.12 -2.92
N GLU A 81 -9.63 -1.96 -3.07
CA GLU A 81 -11.03 -1.77 -3.41
C GLU A 81 -11.29 -1.97 -4.91
N GLU A 82 -10.42 -1.47 -5.81
CA GLU A 82 -10.54 -1.76 -7.24
C GLU A 82 -10.21 -3.23 -7.56
N ASP A 83 -9.17 -3.80 -6.95
CA ASP A 83 -8.78 -5.21 -7.04
C ASP A 83 -9.87 -6.12 -6.44
N ALA A 84 -10.47 -5.74 -5.30
CA ALA A 84 -11.64 -6.44 -4.76
C ALA A 84 -12.83 -6.37 -5.73
N ARG A 85 -13.08 -5.22 -6.36
CA ARG A 85 -14.15 -5.02 -7.34
C ARG A 85 -13.92 -5.83 -8.62
N GLU A 86 -12.69 -5.84 -9.15
CA GLU A 86 -12.30 -6.63 -10.32
C GLU A 86 -12.39 -8.13 -10.02
N SER A 87 -11.94 -8.55 -8.84
CA SER A 87 -12.03 -9.94 -8.39
C SER A 87 -13.48 -10.40 -8.20
N GLU A 88 -14.36 -9.54 -7.66
CA GLU A 88 -15.80 -9.81 -7.58
C GLU A 88 -16.45 -9.95 -8.97
N ALA A 89 -16.09 -9.09 -9.93
CA ALA A 89 -16.59 -9.18 -11.31
C ALA A 89 -16.15 -10.49 -11.97
N HIS A 90 -14.86 -10.83 -11.86
CA HIS A 90 -14.31 -12.07 -12.39
C HIS A 90 -14.94 -13.33 -11.74
N LEU A 91 -15.22 -13.30 -10.43
CA LEU A 91 -15.93 -14.37 -9.73
C LEU A 91 -17.41 -14.49 -10.13
N ARG A 92 -18.07 -13.38 -10.50
CA ARG A 92 -19.44 -13.39 -11.02
C ARG A 92 -19.50 -14.03 -12.41
N GLU A 93 -18.55 -13.71 -13.28
CA GLU A 93 -18.41 -14.35 -14.60
C GLU A 93 -18.12 -15.85 -14.47
N TRP A 94 -17.23 -16.23 -13.56
CA TRP A 94 -16.92 -17.64 -13.30
C TRP A 94 -18.11 -18.41 -12.71
N ARG A 95 -18.94 -17.77 -11.87
CA ARG A 95 -20.20 -18.34 -11.37
C ARG A 95 -21.26 -18.45 -12.46
N ALA A 96 -21.35 -17.46 -13.35
CA ALA A 96 -22.27 -17.50 -14.49
C ALA A 96 -21.87 -18.55 -15.53
N GLY A 97 -20.56 -18.80 -15.71
CA GLY A 97 -20.02 -19.79 -16.63
C GLY A 97 -20.10 -21.25 -16.14
N ARG A 98 -20.36 -21.51 -14.86
CA ARG A 98 -20.61 -22.87 -14.34
C ARG A 98 -22.08 -23.27 -14.45
N GLY A 99 -22.59 -23.15 -15.66
CA GLY A 99 -23.70 -23.93 -16.19
C GLY A 99 -23.23 -25.06 -17.11
N SER A 100 -22.18 -25.81 -16.74
CA SER A 100 -21.97 -27.15 -17.30
C SER A 100 -21.13 -27.98 -16.35
N ALA A 101 -21.78 -28.98 -15.75
CA ALA A 101 -21.09 -30.08 -15.11
C ALA A 101 -20.07 -30.64 -16.11
N ARG A 102 -18.78 -30.57 -15.77
CA ARG A 102 -17.77 -31.32 -16.52
C ARG A 102 -18.16 -32.79 -16.36
N PRO A 103 -18.45 -33.54 -17.45
CA PRO A 103 -18.78 -34.94 -17.30
C PRO A 103 -17.57 -35.63 -16.67
N SER A 104 -17.79 -36.17 -15.48
CA SER A 104 -16.77 -36.92 -14.76
C SER A 104 -16.36 -38.09 -15.64
N TRP A 105 -15.09 -38.15 -15.98
CA TRP A 105 -14.49 -39.26 -16.72
C TRP A 105 -14.70 -40.62 -16.03
N PHE A 106 -15.01 -40.62 -14.73
CA PHE A 106 -15.44 -41.80 -13.98
C PHE A 106 -16.79 -42.37 -14.43
N ASP A 107 -17.74 -41.55 -14.90
CA ASP A 107 -19.06 -42.03 -15.33
C ASP A 107 -18.99 -42.90 -16.60
N ARG A 108 -17.93 -42.68 -17.41
CA ARG A 108 -17.68 -43.46 -18.63
C ARG A 108 -16.99 -44.79 -18.38
N LEU A 109 -16.31 -44.98 -17.25
CA LEU A 109 -15.59 -46.23 -16.97
C LEU A 109 -16.50 -47.33 -16.39
N PHE A 110 -17.62 -46.98 -15.77
CA PHE A 110 -18.51 -47.93 -15.09
C PHE A 110 -19.75 -48.35 -15.90
N ARG A 111 -19.89 -47.91 -17.16
CA ARG A 111 -21.03 -48.26 -18.04
C ARG A 111 -20.73 -49.32 -19.11
N ARG A 112 -19.71 -50.14 -18.89
CA ARG A 112 -19.52 -51.41 -19.60
C ARG A 112 -19.44 -52.54 -18.59
N ARG A 113 -20.59 -53.09 -18.24
CA ARG A 113 -20.74 -54.48 -17.84
C ARG A 113 -22.09 -55.00 -18.25
#